data_AF-A0A2D9KQJ6-F1
#
_entry.id   AF-A0A2D9KQJ6-F1
#
_cell.length_a   1.000
_cell.length_b   1.000
_cell.length_c   1.000
_cell.angle_alpha   90.00
_cell.angle_beta   90.00
_cell.angle_gamma   90.00
#
_symmetry.space_group_name_H-M   'P 1'
#
loop_
_entity.id
_entity.type
_entity.pdbx_description
1 polymer ?
#
loop_
_entity_poly.entity_id
_entity_poly.type
_entity_poly.pdbx_seq_one_letter_code
_entity_poly.pdbx_strand_id
1 'polypeptide(L)'
;MCLEEACNSLKLECALREIGFVDIGWKCVAHGGLFFVQPVGWGDESESQPWDELLGFLLRKHIQVQKKSDPRLLCTTAKRALDLAQEITDASLNDW
;
A
#
# COMPACT_ATOMS: atom_id res chain seq x y z
N MET A 1 -0.48 -7.00 -14.88
CA MET A 1 -1.54 -6.49 -14.01
C MET A 1 -1.57 -4.99 -14.18
N CYS A 2 -2.73 -4.40 -14.50
CA CYS A 2 -2.85 -2.95 -14.53
C CYS A 2 -3.13 -2.38 -13.11
N LEU A 3 -3.08 -1.06 -12.97
CA LEU A 3 -3.35 -0.40 -11.68
C LEU A 3 -4.76 -0.64 -11.16
N GLU A 4 -5.75 -0.70 -12.04
CA GLU A 4 -7.13 -0.99 -11.66
C GLU A 4 -7.27 -2.41 -11.08
N GLU A 5 -6.68 -3.41 -11.73
CA GLU A 5 -6.62 -4.79 -11.23
C GLU A 5 -5.89 -4.85 -9.88
N ALA A 6 -4.84 -4.05 -9.70
CA ALA A 6 -4.11 -3.95 -8.44
C ALA A 6 -4.95 -3.34 -7.32
N CYS A 7 -5.75 -2.30 -7.63
CA CYS A 7 -6.70 -1.72 -6.70
C CYS A 7 -7.76 -2.75 -6.28
N ASN A 8 -8.30 -3.50 -7.23
CA ASN A 8 -9.26 -4.57 -6.95
C ASN A 8 -8.65 -5.70 -6.12
N SER A 9 -7.40 -6.08 -6.38
CA SER A 9 -6.64 -7.04 -5.58
C SER A 9 -6.46 -6.56 -4.13
N LEU A 10 -6.14 -5.27 -3.94
CA LEU A 10 -6.01 -4.69 -2.61
C LEU A 10 -7.34 -4.68 -1.85
N LYS A 11 -8.43 -4.28 -2.52
CA LYS A 11 -9.78 -4.30 -1.93
C LYS A 11 -10.19 -5.70 -1.48
N LEU A 12 -9.88 -6.71 -2.30
CA LEU A 12 -10.17 -8.10 -1.96
C LEU A 12 -9.42 -8.53 -0.68
N GLU A 13 -8.12 -8.25 -0.59
CA GLU A 13 -7.34 -8.55 0.62
C GLU A 13 -7.85 -7.79 1.84
N CYS A 14 -8.27 -6.53 1.67
CA CYS A 14 -8.88 -5.76 2.74
C CYS A 14 -10.20 -6.39 3.21
N ALA A 15 -11.06 -6.82 2.30
CA ALA A 15 -12.31 -7.50 2.63
C ALA A 15 -12.07 -8.83 3.35
N LEU A 16 -11.06 -9.61 2.93
CA LEU A 16 -10.71 -10.89 3.56
C LEU A 16 -10.16 -10.75 4.99
N ARG A 17 -9.60 -9.59 5.32
CA ARG A 17 -8.94 -9.31 6.61
C ARG A 17 -9.72 -8.34 7.49
N GLU A 18 -10.90 -7.91 7.05
CA GLU A 18 -11.71 -6.87 7.71
C GLU A 18 -10.94 -5.55 7.92
N ILE A 19 -10.07 -5.20 6.97
CA ILE A 19 -9.25 -3.99 7.00
C ILE A 19 -9.94 -2.85 6.26
N GLY A 20 -9.86 -1.64 6.82
CA GLY A 20 -10.34 -0.42 6.16
C GLY A 20 -9.50 -0.02 4.96
N PHE A 21 -10.16 0.38 3.87
CA PHE A 21 -9.53 1.02 2.72
C PHE A 21 -10.34 2.24 2.27
N VAL A 22 -9.70 3.13 1.53
CA VAL A 22 -10.30 4.33 0.95
C VAL A 22 -10.02 4.36 -0.55
N ASP A 23 -11.07 4.62 -1.32
CA ASP A 23 -10.97 4.92 -2.74
C ASP A 23 -10.79 6.43 -2.95
N ILE A 24 -9.73 6.81 -3.64
CA ILE A 24 -9.39 8.19 -4.01
C ILE A 24 -9.33 8.25 -5.53
N GLY A 25 -10.42 8.69 -6.16
CA GLY A 25 -10.55 8.67 -7.61
C GLY A 25 -10.48 7.24 -8.13
N TRP A 26 -9.44 6.93 -8.91
CA TRP A 26 -9.20 5.61 -9.48
C TRP A 26 -8.25 4.73 -8.63
N LYS A 27 -7.76 5.25 -7.50
CA LYS A 27 -6.74 4.58 -6.68
C LYS A 27 -7.31 4.12 -5.34
N CYS A 28 -6.92 2.93 -4.90
CA CYS A 28 -7.24 2.38 -3.59
C CYS A 28 -6.06 2.51 -2.63
N VAL A 29 -6.32 2.92 -1.39
CA VAL A 29 -5.34 2.96 -0.29
C VAL A 29 -5.89 2.18 0.89
N ALA A 30 -5.13 1.21 1.39
CA ALA A 30 -5.49 0.35 2.51
C ALA A 30 -4.72 0.69 3.79
N HIS A 31 -5.36 0.50 4.94
CA HIS A 31 -4.75 0.72 6.25
C HIS A 31 -4.11 -0.57 6.79
N GLY A 32 -2.78 -0.63 6.89
CA GLY A 32 -2.02 -1.78 7.41
C GLY A 32 -1.30 -1.46 8.72
N GLY A 33 -2.02 -1.01 9.75
CA GLY A 33 -1.44 -0.63 11.03
C GLY A 33 -0.74 0.73 10.98
N LEU A 34 0.59 0.77 11.19
CA LEU A 34 1.37 2.00 11.09
C LEU A 34 1.61 2.47 9.64
N PHE A 35 1.22 1.69 8.64
CA PHE A 35 1.47 1.96 7.23
C PHE A 35 0.17 2.04 6.43
N PHE A 36 0.22 2.82 5.36
CA PHE A 36 -0.71 2.77 4.25
C PHE A 36 -0.11 1.94 3.11
N VAL A 37 -0.92 1.07 2.54
CA VAL A 37 -0.58 0.27 1.36
C VAL A 37 -1.33 0.83 0.16
N GLN A 38 -0.62 1.08 -0.94
CA GLN A 38 -1.23 1.53 -2.18
C GLN A 38 -0.55 0.92 -3.41
N PRO A 39 -1.27 0.64 -4.50
CA PRO A 39 -0.64 0.27 -5.76
C PRO A 39 0.07 1.48 -6.39
N VAL A 40 1.15 1.22 -7.10
CA VAL A 40 2.01 2.22 -7.76
C VAL A 40 2.30 1.79 -9.18
N GLY A 41 2.09 2.68 -10.13
CA GLY A 41 2.36 2.44 -11.55
C GLY A 41 3.54 3.25 -12.05
N TRP A 42 3.83 3.15 -13.35
CA TRP A 42 4.90 3.90 -13.99
C TRP A 42 4.51 5.38 -14.12
N GLY A 43 4.95 6.21 -13.17
CA GLY A 43 4.72 7.66 -13.17
C GLY A 43 4.64 8.25 -11.76
N ASP A 44 4.64 9.58 -11.66
CA ASP A 44 4.24 10.24 -10.41
C ASP A 44 2.73 10.02 -10.18
N GLU A 45 2.33 10.03 -8.90
CA GLU A 45 0.97 9.71 -8.43
C GLU A 45 -0.13 10.54 -9.14
N SER A 46 0.22 11.72 -9.67
CA SER A 46 -0.67 12.62 -10.41
C SER A 46 -0.82 12.30 -11.90
N GLU A 47 0.08 11.52 -12.48
CA GLU A 47 0.13 11.24 -13.92
C GLU A 47 -0.35 9.83 -14.26
N SER A 48 -0.25 8.91 -13.30
CA SER A 48 -0.69 7.53 -13.47
C SER A 48 -2.16 7.42 -13.86
N GLN A 49 -2.49 6.43 -14.68
CA GLN A 49 -3.82 6.10 -15.17
C GLN A 49 -4.24 4.70 -14.71
N PRO A 50 -5.55 4.41 -14.60
CA PRO A 50 -6.03 3.09 -14.15
C PRO A 50 -5.52 1.91 -14.99
N TRP A 51 -5.28 2.14 -16.30
CA TRP A 51 -4.80 1.15 -17.24
C TRP A 51 -3.27 1.04 -17.32
N ASP A 52 -2.53 1.85 -16.55
CA ASP A 52 -1.07 1.79 -16.54
C ASP A 52 -0.55 0.49 -15.95
N GLU A 53 0.67 0.13 -16.35
CA GLU A 53 1.37 -1.02 -15.82
C GLU A 53 1.68 -0.84 -14.33
N LEU A 54 1.35 -1.86 -13.54
CA LEU A 54 1.66 -1.90 -12.13
C LEU A 54 3.16 -2.17 -11.89
N LEU A 55 3.80 -1.30 -11.12
CA LEU A 55 5.14 -1.52 -10.60
C LEU A 55 5.13 -2.32 -9.28
N GLY A 56 4.12 -2.12 -8.44
CA GLY A 56 3.93 -2.89 -7.21
C GLY A 56 3.08 -2.16 -6.18
N PHE A 57 3.19 -2.57 -4.92
CA PHE A 57 2.49 -2.01 -3.77
C PHE A 57 3.49 -1.31 -2.86
N LEU A 58 3.26 -0.02 -2.59
CA LEU A 58 4.11 0.80 -1.75
C LEU A 58 3.56 0.88 -0.34
N LEU A 59 4.41 0.66 0.66
CA LEU A 59 4.13 0.94 2.06
C LEU A 59 4.58 2.37 2.40
N ARG A 60 3.68 3.20 2.92
CA ARG A 60 3.97 4.55 3.43
C ARG A 60 3.59 4.67 4.90
N LYS A 61 4.52 5.07 5.76
CA LYS A 61 4.23 5.24 7.20
C LYS A 61 3.23 6.36 7.44
N HIS A 62 2.27 6.15 8.35
CA HIS A 62 1.23 7.12 8.70
C HIS A 62 1.80 8.38 9.36
N ILE A 63 2.85 8.23 10.18
CA ILE A 63 3.47 9.35 10.90
C ILE A 63 4.54 9.96 9.99
N GLN A 64 4.27 11.16 9.49
CA GLN A 64 5.21 12.00 8.76
C GLN A 64 6.43 12.34 9.63
N VAL A 65 7.41 11.46 9.64
CA VAL A 65 8.80 11.90 9.73
C VAL A 65 9.40 11.56 8.38
N GLN A 66 9.10 12.39 7.37
CA GLN A 66 9.75 12.30 6.07
C GLN A 66 11.25 12.61 6.23
N LYS A 67 12.00 11.65 6.75
CA LYS A 67 13.43 11.60 6.47
C LYS A 67 13.53 11.22 5.00
N LYS A 68 14.34 11.97 4.23
CA LYS A 68 14.65 11.69 2.82
C LYS A 68 15.10 10.25 2.53
N SER A 69 15.45 9.49 3.58
CA SER A 69 15.92 8.11 3.55
C SER A 69 14.87 7.07 3.93
N ASP A 70 13.59 7.43 4.12
CA ASP A 70 12.59 6.44 4.54
C ASP A 70 12.43 5.40 3.42
N PRO A 71 12.73 4.11 3.69
CA PRO A 71 12.77 3.11 2.64
C PRO A 71 11.35 2.90 2.10
N ARG A 72 11.14 3.30 0.85
CA ARG A 72 9.95 2.95 0.08
C ARG A 72 9.98 1.43 -0.14
N LEU A 73 9.30 0.69 0.72
CA LEU A 73 9.17 -0.76 0.56
C LEU A 73 8.16 -1.03 -0.54
N LEU A 74 8.66 -1.51 -1.68
CA LEU A 74 7.85 -1.95 -2.80
C LEU A 74 7.66 -3.46 -2.72
N CYS A 75 6.41 -3.89 -2.66
CA CYS A 75 6.02 -5.29 -2.64
C CYS A 75 5.38 -5.68 -3.97
N THR A 76 5.53 -6.94 -4.38
CA THR A 76 5.00 -7.44 -5.64
C THR A 76 3.50 -7.74 -5.60
N THR A 77 2.94 -7.99 -4.40
CA THR A 77 1.52 -8.36 -4.22
C THR A 77 0.87 -7.60 -3.06
N ALA A 78 -0.45 -7.40 -3.14
CA ALA A 78 -1.25 -6.77 -2.08
C ALA A 78 -1.14 -7.55 -0.76
N LYS A 79 -1.25 -8.88 -0.83
CA LYS A 79 -1.07 -9.78 0.29
C LYS A 79 0.24 -9.53 1.03
N ARG A 80 1.37 -9.61 0.31
CA ARG A 80 2.70 -9.45 0.93
C ARG A 80 2.89 -8.04 1.49
N ALA A 81 2.33 -7.03 0.83
CA ALA A 81 2.39 -5.66 1.30
C ALA A 81 1.68 -5.48 2.64
N LEU A 82 0.47 -6.04 2.79
CA LEU A 82 -0.29 -6.00 4.03
C LEU A 82 0.33 -6.87 5.13
N ASP A 83 0.80 -8.07 4.80
CA ASP A 83 1.51 -8.95 5.74
C ASP A 83 2.73 -8.21 6.32
N LEU A 84 3.55 -7.62 5.46
CA LEU A 84 4.74 -6.88 5.87
C LEU A 84 4.40 -5.64 6.70
N ALA A 85 3.35 -4.91 6.32
CA ALA A 85 2.89 -3.73 7.06
C ALA A 85 2.50 -4.10 8.51
N GLN A 86 1.81 -5.24 8.67
CA GLN A 86 1.42 -5.74 9.98
C GLN A 86 2.64 -6.28 10.76
N GLU A 87 3.50 -7.08 10.14
CA GLU A 87 4.73 -7.60 10.76
C GLU A 87 5.60 -6.47 11.36
N ILE A 88 5.78 -5.37 10.61
CA ILE A 88 6.56 -4.22 11.10
C ILE A 88 5.81 -3.48 12.21
N THR A 89 4.48 -3.35 12.09
CA THR A 89 3.65 -2.72 13.12
C THR A 89 3.77 -3.48 14.44
N ASP A 90 3.63 -4.80 14.41
CA ASP A 90 3.69 -5.67 15.59
C ASP A 90 5.09 -5.67 16.21
N ALA A 91 6.15 -5.70 15.39
CA ALA A 91 7.53 -5.57 15.87
C ALA A 91 7.74 -4.24 16.61
N SER A 92 7.21 -3.13 16.07
CA SER A 92 7.37 -1.80 16.69
C SER A 92 6.60 -1.63 18.01
N LEU A 93 5.53 -2.40 18.23
CA LEU A 93 4.74 -2.38 19.46
C LEU A 93 5.43 -3.18 20.58
N ASN A 94 6.22 -4.19 20.25
CA ASN A 94 6.93 -5.04 21.21
C ASN A 94 8.26 -4.45 21.73
N ASP A 95 8.72 -3.33 21.16
CA ASP A 95 9.94 -2.61 21.59
C ASP A 95 9.69 -1.64 22.78
N TRP A 96 8.51 -1.69 23.42
CA TRP A 96 8.11 -0.90 24.59
C TRP A 96 7.78 -1.79 25.79
#